data_AF-A0A1Y2CLQ0-F1
#
_entry.id   AF-A0A1Y2CLQ0-F1
#
_cell.length_a   1.000
_cell.length_b   1.000
_cell.length_c   1.000
_cell.angle_alpha   90.00
_cell.angle_beta   90.00
_cell.angle_gamma   90.00
#
_symmetry.space_group_name_H-M   'P 1'
#
loop_
_entity.id
_entity.type
_entity.pdbx_description
1 polymer ?
#
loop_
_entity_poly.entity_id
_entity_poly.type
_entity_poly.pdbx_seq_one_letter_code
_entity_poly.pdbx_strand_id
1 'polypeptide(L)'
;MDALSRILNKKAIFIKYWDNALKNIVFKKTPLVGNIEGISASNLGGSNIGINKFITDERQKDSAEVLKFITSYEVQKYLVMNYKACSGINSLYDDKEVCEVYDCDLAKSIQFISRPSSITNNYDEYSKYFRQYLYEFLYENEDVEWVLEKIDDIVKIYEITIDTSETLVGLIVFAITLLIIIMISLSFIFLLIEKYKKIFNFFSIDLWILIFIGFILSLCFIFTEYGEVNKLRCSLKYYFLNQGLTLIFIPIFYRLLINFPFKSEDNKYYKWIKGNKFLIIFLFVLYDIILILIFIIPSVDIRVNEIVDGKNFRICHEKNKYENIILSLFYSEKL
;
A
#
# COMPACT_ATOMS: atom_id res chain seq x y z
N MET A 1 -31.41 -17.78 23.60
CA MET A 1 -32.60 -16.91 23.46
C MET A 1 -32.12 -15.62 22.80
N ASP A 2 -32.58 -15.33 21.58
CA ASP A 2 -32.15 -14.15 20.81
C ASP A 2 -32.66 -12.83 21.43
N ALA A 3 -32.15 -11.69 20.93
CA ALA A 3 -32.50 -10.36 21.42
C ALA A 3 -33.99 -10.03 21.25
N LEU A 4 -34.61 -10.43 20.13
CA LEU A 4 -36.01 -10.17 19.85
C LEU A 4 -36.94 -10.87 20.84
N SER A 5 -36.66 -12.14 21.15
CA SER A 5 -37.37 -12.91 22.16
C SER A 5 -37.31 -12.26 23.53
N ARG A 6 -36.15 -11.67 23.90
CA ARG A 6 -36.00 -10.93 25.17
C ARG A 6 -36.82 -9.65 25.19
N ILE A 7 -36.91 -8.93 24.07
CA ILE A 7 -37.77 -7.74 23.91
C ILE A 7 -39.23 -8.12 24.09
N LEU A 8 -39.69 -9.19 23.42
CA LEU A 8 -41.09 -9.63 23.45
C LEU A 8 -41.50 -10.17 24.83
N ASN A 9 -40.62 -10.94 25.47
CA ASN A 9 -40.88 -11.54 26.77
C ASN A 9 -40.57 -10.61 27.96
N LYS A 10 -40.06 -9.39 27.71
CA LYS A 10 -39.65 -8.43 28.75
C LYS A 10 -38.59 -9.01 29.70
N LYS A 11 -37.67 -9.82 29.17
CA LYS A 11 -36.63 -10.55 29.93
C LYS A 11 -35.23 -9.98 29.69
N ALA A 12 -35.08 -8.68 29.89
CA ALA A 12 -33.79 -8.02 29.95
C ALA A 12 -33.92 -6.64 30.62
N ILE A 13 -32.81 -6.14 31.17
CA ILE A 13 -32.68 -4.78 31.68
C ILE A 13 -32.23 -3.84 30.55
N PHE A 14 -31.22 -4.27 29.78
CA PHE A 14 -30.72 -3.57 28.60
C PHE A 14 -30.68 -4.51 27.39
N ILE A 15 -31.06 -4.00 26.22
CA ILE A 15 -31.01 -4.73 24.95
C ILE A 15 -30.53 -3.78 23.86
N LYS A 16 -29.55 -4.22 23.07
CA LYS A 16 -29.19 -3.58 21.80
C LYS A 16 -29.94 -4.29 20.68
N TYR A 17 -30.73 -3.53 19.91
CA TYR A 17 -31.48 -4.07 18.77
C TYR A 17 -31.72 -2.98 17.73
N TRP A 18 -32.18 -3.40 16.55
CA TRP A 18 -32.56 -2.49 15.47
C TRP A 18 -33.73 -1.60 15.90
N ASP A 19 -33.72 -0.35 15.43
CA ASP A 19 -34.87 0.53 15.56
C ASP A 19 -35.97 0.06 14.62
N ASN A 20 -36.80 -0.84 15.13
CA ASN A 20 -37.94 -1.38 14.41
C ASN A 20 -39.21 -0.71 14.92
N ALA A 21 -40.23 -0.62 14.06
CA ALA A 21 -41.55 -0.04 14.39
C ALA A 21 -42.34 -0.79 15.49
N LEU A 22 -41.74 -1.77 16.16
CA LEU A 22 -42.32 -2.46 17.30
C LEU A 22 -42.49 -1.47 18.46
N LYS A 23 -43.72 -0.99 18.63
CA LYS A 23 -44.11 -0.14 19.75
C LYS A 23 -44.02 -0.95 21.03
N ASN A 24 -42.87 -0.89 21.70
CA ASN A 24 -42.69 -1.52 23.00
C ASN A 24 -42.94 -0.48 24.10
N ILE A 25 -43.96 -0.72 24.91
CA ILE A 25 -44.39 0.20 25.98
C ILE A 25 -43.43 0.12 27.19
N VAL A 26 -42.59 -0.92 27.28
CA VAL A 26 -41.78 -1.21 28.47
C VAL A 26 -40.34 -0.71 28.35
N PHE A 27 -39.79 -0.63 27.14
CA PHE A 27 -38.41 -0.20 26.93
C PHE A 27 -38.35 1.25 26.46
N LYS A 28 -37.55 2.06 27.13
CA LYS A 28 -37.14 3.39 26.65
C LYS A 28 -35.91 3.25 25.76
N LYS A 29 -35.91 3.92 24.61
CA LYS A 29 -34.71 4.02 23.76
C LYS A 29 -33.76 5.06 24.33
N THR A 30 -32.47 4.79 24.24
CA THR A 30 -31.40 5.71 24.64
C THR A 30 -30.29 5.66 23.59
N PRO A 31 -29.41 6.68 23.55
CA PRO A 31 -28.15 6.55 22.82
C PRO A 31 -27.40 5.30 23.27
N LEU A 32 -26.73 4.64 22.34
CA LEU A 32 -25.88 3.50 22.66
C LEU A 32 -24.65 4.01 23.41
N VAL A 33 -24.44 3.54 24.63
CA VAL A 33 -23.30 3.96 25.46
C VAL A 33 -21.96 3.57 24.82
N GLY A 34 -20.99 4.48 24.87
CA GLY A 34 -19.60 4.23 24.48
C GLY A 34 -18.68 4.00 25.69
N ASN A 35 -17.39 3.79 25.40
CA ASN A 35 -16.35 3.64 26.41
C ASN A 35 -15.84 4.97 26.98
N ILE A 36 -16.14 6.09 26.30
CA ILE A 36 -15.80 7.45 26.73
C ILE A 36 -17.08 8.14 27.19
N GLU A 37 -17.03 8.81 28.34
CA GLU A 37 -18.16 9.56 28.88
C GLU A 37 -18.64 10.64 27.88
N GLY A 38 -19.96 10.70 27.67
CA GLY A 38 -20.57 11.62 26.70
C GLY A 38 -20.44 11.20 25.23
N ILE A 39 -19.78 10.07 24.93
CA ILE A 39 -19.64 9.55 23.56
C ILE A 39 -20.52 8.32 23.34
N SER A 40 -21.30 8.33 22.26
CA SER A 40 -22.13 7.17 21.89
C SER A 40 -21.39 6.20 20.96
N ALA A 41 -21.61 4.89 21.11
CA ALA A 41 -21.00 3.85 20.26
C ALA A 41 -21.85 3.47 19.03
N SER A 42 -22.68 4.40 18.55
CA SER A 42 -23.54 4.18 17.39
C SER A 42 -22.71 4.21 16.11
N ASN A 43 -22.91 3.23 15.24
CA ASN A 43 -22.21 3.15 13.96
C ASN A 43 -23.09 3.70 12.83
N LEU A 44 -22.53 4.51 11.95
CA LEU A 44 -23.23 4.98 10.76
C LEU A 44 -23.56 3.79 9.85
N GLY A 45 -24.80 3.70 9.42
CA GLY A 45 -25.26 2.74 8.43
C GLY A 45 -26.33 3.40 7.57
N GLY A 46 -26.51 2.89 6.37
CA GLY A 46 -27.52 3.43 5.47
C GLY A 46 -27.47 2.79 4.10
N SER A 47 -28.52 3.05 3.34
CA SER A 47 -28.60 2.69 1.93
C SER A 47 -27.95 3.79 1.11
N ASN A 48 -26.99 3.42 0.25
CA ASN A 48 -26.41 4.33 -0.73
C ASN A 48 -27.02 4.04 -2.10
N ILE A 49 -27.24 5.09 -2.89
CA ILE A 49 -27.71 4.96 -4.27
C ILE A 49 -26.62 5.51 -5.19
N GLY A 50 -26.05 4.63 -6.02
CA GLY A 50 -24.98 4.97 -6.96
C GLY A 50 -25.50 5.09 -8.39
N ILE A 51 -24.92 6.00 -9.17
CA ILE A 51 -25.14 6.08 -10.62
C ILE A 51 -24.13 5.15 -11.29
N ASN A 52 -24.61 4.27 -12.17
CA ASN A 52 -23.75 3.36 -12.90
C ASN A 52 -22.86 4.12 -13.89
N LYS A 53 -21.53 4.03 -13.73
CA LYS A 53 -20.54 4.72 -14.60
C LYS A 53 -20.54 4.28 -16.07
N PHE A 54 -21.20 3.17 -16.39
CA PHE A 54 -21.21 2.57 -17.73
C PHE A 54 -22.44 2.95 -18.57
N ILE A 55 -23.33 3.83 -18.07
CA ILE A 55 -24.45 4.39 -18.86
C ILE A 55 -24.01 5.69 -19.54
N THR A 56 -24.77 6.13 -20.55
CA THR A 56 -24.49 7.37 -21.31
C THR A 56 -24.54 8.61 -20.41
N ASP A 57 -23.76 9.63 -20.74
CA ASP A 57 -23.70 10.89 -19.98
C ASP A 57 -25.07 11.55 -19.79
N GLU A 58 -25.94 11.48 -20.81
CA GLU A 58 -27.32 11.92 -20.73
C GLU A 58 -28.09 11.17 -19.64
N ARG A 59 -28.02 9.84 -19.63
CA ARG A 59 -28.67 9.01 -18.61
C ARG A 59 -28.08 9.22 -17.22
N GLN A 60 -26.78 9.54 -17.12
CA GLN A 60 -26.17 9.91 -15.85
C GLN A 60 -26.76 11.22 -15.30
N LYS A 61 -26.95 12.23 -16.16
CA LYS A 61 -27.59 13.51 -15.78
C LYS A 61 -29.05 13.30 -15.36
N ASP A 62 -29.83 12.54 -16.13
CA ASP A 62 -31.22 12.25 -15.78
C ASP A 62 -31.32 11.45 -14.46
N SER A 63 -30.44 10.47 -14.27
CA SER A 63 -30.36 9.73 -13.01
C SER A 63 -30.02 10.64 -11.84
N ALA A 64 -29.12 11.61 -12.03
CA ALA A 64 -28.78 12.58 -11.00
C ALA A 64 -29.98 13.47 -10.62
N GLU A 65 -30.82 13.87 -11.57
CA GLU A 65 -32.06 14.62 -11.27
C GLU A 65 -33.07 13.77 -10.49
N VAL A 66 -33.23 12.49 -10.85
CA VAL A 66 -34.05 11.55 -10.08
C VAL A 66 -33.50 11.39 -8.66
N LEU A 67 -32.18 11.25 -8.50
CA LEU A 67 -31.55 11.16 -7.19
C LEU A 67 -31.82 12.41 -6.35
N LYS A 68 -31.65 13.61 -6.91
CA LYS A 68 -31.96 14.88 -6.22
C LYS A 68 -33.41 14.91 -5.73
N PHE A 69 -34.35 14.43 -6.54
CA PHE A 69 -35.75 14.37 -6.15
C PHE A 69 -35.98 13.39 -4.99
N ILE A 70 -35.51 12.14 -5.08
CA ILE A 70 -35.76 11.15 -4.02
C ILE A 70 -35.01 11.45 -2.72
N THR A 71 -33.88 12.15 -2.80
CA THR A 71 -33.14 12.63 -1.61
C THR A 71 -33.54 14.05 -1.20
N SER A 72 -34.59 14.63 -1.78
CA SER A 72 -35.07 15.95 -1.40
C SER A 72 -35.66 15.96 0.02
N TYR A 73 -35.66 17.13 0.64
CA TYR A 73 -36.21 17.32 1.98
C TYR A 73 -37.65 16.81 2.07
N GLU A 74 -38.53 17.16 1.13
CA GLU A 74 -39.94 16.77 1.14
C GLU A 74 -40.15 15.25 1.02
N VAL A 75 -39.40 14.60 0.12
CA VAL A 75 -39.50 13.14 -0.04
C VAL A 75 -38.96 12.43 1.20
N GLN A 76 -37.84 12.88 1.75
CA GLN A 76 -37.28 12.32 2.99
C GLN A 76 -38.20 12.57 4.19
N LYS A 77 -38.82 13.76 4.30
CA LYS A 77 -39.85 14.06 5.31
C LYS A 77 -41.02 13.09 5.21
N TYR A 78 -41.54 12.89 4.00
CA TYR A 78 -42.61 11.94 3.74
C TYR A 78 -42.23 10.51 4.17
N LEU A 79 -41.00 10.06 3.87
CA LEU A 79 -40.50 8.74 4.26
C LEU A 79 -40.36 8.60 5.79
N VAL A 80 -39.82 9.61 6.47
CA VAL A 80 -39.71 9.63 7.93
C VAL A 80 -41.10 9.57 8.56
N MET A 81 -42.04 10.39 8.11
CA MET A 81 -43.36 10.49 8.72
C MET A 81 -44.23 9.24 8.51
N ASN A 82 -44.22 8.68 7.30
CA ASN A 82 -45.14 7.59 6.94
C ASN A 82 -44.54 6.20 7.16
N TYR A 83 -43.23 6.06 7.01
CA TYR A 83 -42.54 4.76 7.08
C TYR A 83 -41.57 4.67 8.26
N LYS A 84 -41.40 5.75 9.03
CA LYS A 84 -40.42 5.82 10.14
C LYS A 84 -39.00 5.50 9.68
N ALA A 85 -38.71 5.76 8.41
CA ALA A 85 -37.37 5.63 7.87
C ALA A 85 -36.47 6.71 8.50
N CYS A 86 -35.24 6.36 8.88
CA CYS A 86 -34.26 7.35 9.30
C CYS A 86 -33.76 8.12 8.08
N SER A 87 -33.63 9.44 8.20
CA SER A 87 -33.05 10.30 7.17
C SER A 87 -31.66 10.80 7.58
N GLY A 88 -30.78 10.97 6.60
CA GLY A 88 -29.49 11.65 6.78
C GLY A 88 -29.59 13.18 6.77
N ILE A 89 -30.78 13.75 6.53
CA ILE A 89 -30.99 15.20 6.52
C ILE A 89 -31.27 15.67 7.94
N ASN A 90 -30.25 16.23 8.60
CA ASN A 90 -30.33 16.65 10.01
C ASN A 90 -31.47 17.66 10.29
N SER A 91 -31.72 18.58 9.36
CA SER A 91 -32.76 19.61 9.53
C SER A 91 -34.19 19.05 9.61
N LEU A 92 -34.43 17.82 9.15
CA LEU A 92 -35.74 17.17 9.33
C LEU A 92 -36.06 16.94 10.80
N TYR A 93 -35.04 16.76 11.64
CA TYR A 93 -35.25 16.55 13.06
C TYR A 93 -35.48 17.86 13.82
N ASP A 94 -35.41 19.02 13.16
CA ASP A 94 -35.87 20.31 13.68
C ASP A 94 -37.33 20.63 13.30
N ASP A 95 -37.91 19.83 12.39
CA ASP A 95 -39.28 19.99 11.92
C ASP A 95 -40.29 19.46 12.95
N LYS A 96 -41.20 20.33 13.39
CA LYS A 96 -42.19 20.00 14.42
C LYS A 96 -43.06 18.80 14.03
N GLU A 97 -43.48 18.71 12.77
CA GLU A 97 -44.35 17.63 12.30
C GLU A 97 -43.63 16.28 12.30
N VAL A 98 -42.32 16.29 12.02
CA VAL A 98 -41.48 15.09 12.11
C VAL A 98 -41.36 14.65 13.57
N CYS A 99 -41.12 15.60 14.48
CA CYS A 99 -40.92 15.30 15.89
C CYS A 99 -42.19 14.91 16.65
N GLU A 100 -43.38 15.11 16.06
CA GLU A 100 -44.63 14.56 16.59
C GLU A 100 -44.72 13.03 16.43
N VAL A 101 -44.04 12.47 15.43
CA VAL A 101 -44.10 11.03 15.11
C VAL A 101 -42.77 10.29 15.31
N TYR A 102 -41.67 11.02 15.50
CA TYR A 102 -40.31 10.51 15.63
C TYR A 102 -39.60 11.12 16.84
N ASP A 103 -38.73 10.34 17.50
CA ASP A 103 -37.93 10.82 18.64
C ASP A 103 -36.72 11.63 18.13
N CYS A 104 -36.97 12.90 17.82
CA CYS A 104 -35.96 13.83 17.30
C CYS A 104 -34.82 14.11 18.28
N ASP A 105 -35.11 14.15 19.59
CA ASP A 105 -34.09 14.41 20.61
C ASP A 105 -33.10 13.24 20.65
N LEU A 106 -33.61 12.00 20.61
CA LEU A 106 -32.76 10.83 20.45
C LEU A 106 -31.96 10.90 19.15
N ALA A 107 -32.60 11.19 18.02
CA ALA A 107 -31.93 11.26 16.72
C ALA A 107 -30.74 12.25 16.71
N LYS A 108 -30.95 13.45 17.28
CA LYS A 108 -29.92 14.49 17.39
C LYS A 108 -28.81 14.16 18.39
N SER A 109 -29.11 13.37 19.42
CA SER A 109 -28.14 12.99 20.43
C SER A 109 -27.18 11.87 19.99
N ILE A 110 -27.50 11.16 18.90
CA ILE A 110 -26.66 10.07 18.39
C ILE A 110 -25.41 10.63 17.71
N GLN A 111 -24.25 10.18 18.18
CA GLN A 111 -22.97 10.42 17.54
C GLN A 111 -22.57 9.19 16.75
N PHE A 112 -22.38 9.34 15.45
CA PHE A 112 -22.04 8.23 14.58
C PHE A 112 -20.53 8.06 14.44
N ILE A 113 -20.07 6.84 14.61
CA ILE A 113 -18.74 6.39 14.20
C ILE A 113 -18.85 5.81 12.79
N SER A 114 -17.92 6.15 11.90
CA SER A 114 -17.91 5.61 10.54
C SER A 114 -17.56 4.13 10.53
N ARG A 115 -18.14 3.38 9.58
CA ARG A 115 -17.68 2.03 9.26
C ARG A 115 -16.30 2.10 8.60
N PRO A 116 -15.46 1.07 8.76
CA PRO A 116 -14.20 0.93 8.02
C PRO A 116 -14.42 0.63 6.52
N SER A 117 -15.55 1.02 5.93
CA SER A 117 -15.83 0.84 4.50
C SER A 117 -14.99 1.73 3.60
N SER A 118 -14.29 2.73 4.14
CA SER A 118 -13.36 3.59 3.39
C SER A 118 -11.91 3.08 3.42
N ILE A 119 -11.58 2.17 4.33
CA ILE A 119 -10.21 1.68 4.53
C ILE A 119 -9.96 0.29 3.93
N THR A 120 -11.02 -0.45 3.62
CA THR A 120 -10.95 -1.73 2.91
C THR A 120 -11.83 -1.72 1.67
N ASN A 121 -11.37 -2.37 0.60
CA ASN A 121 -12.18 -2.61 -0.59
C ASN A 121 -13.16 -3.77 -0.42
N ASN A 122 -12.97 -4.62 0.60
CA ASN A 122 -13.77 -5.79 0.88
C ASN A 122 -14.29 -5.79 2.32
N TYR A 123 -15.34 -5.00 2.56
CA TYR A 123 -15.96 -4.89 3.88
C TYR A 123 -16.52 -6.22 4.40
N ASP A 124 -17.02 -7.09 3.52
CA ASP A 124 -17.60 -8.38 3.92
C ASP A 124 -16.54 -9.30 4.51
N GLU A 125 -15.35 -9.33 3.89
CA GLU A 125 -14.20 -10.07 4.40
C GLU A 125 -13.67 -9.47 5.71
N TYR A 126 -13.52 -8.14 5.77
CA TYR A 126 -13.18 -7.45 7.02
C TYR A 126 -14.16 -7.83 8.15
N SER A 127 -15.47 -7.75 7.88
CA SER A 127 -16.52 -8.02 8.86
C SER A 127 -16.54 -9.49 9.29
N LYS A 128 -16.18 -10.42 8.39
CA LYS A 128 -16.03 -11.83 8.71
C LYS A 128 -14.90 -12.04 9.72
N TYR A 129 -13.69 -11.59 9.40
CA TYR A 129 -12.52 -11.79 10.28
C TYR A 129 -12.63 -11.01 11.58
N PHE A 130 -13.09 -9.76 11.54
CA PHE A 130 -13.34 -8.98 12.76
C PHE A 130 -14.25 -9.71 13.74
N ARG A 131 -15.36 -10.29 13.24
CA ARG A 131 -16.29 -11.06 14.08
C ARG A 131 -15.70 -12.37 14.57
N GLN A 132 -14.88 -13.02 13.75
CA GLN A 132 -14.19 -14.25 14.11
C GLN A 132 -13.24 -14.00 15.28
N TYR A 133 -12.30 -13.05 15.15
CA TYR A 133 -11.34 -12.74 16.22
C TYR A 133 -12.03 -12.25 17.50
N LEU A 134 -13.09 -11.45 17.37
CA LEU A 134 -13.88 -11.04 18.52
C LEU A 134 -14.58 -12.23 19.20
N TYR A 135 -15.04 -13.22 18.43
CA TYR A 135 -15.64 -14.44 18.97
C TYR A 135 -14.62 -15.29 19.73
N GLU A 136 -13.43 -15.45 19.17
CA GLU A 136 -12.31 -16.16 19.79
C GLU A 136 -11.94 -15.52 21.15
N PHE A 137 -11.88 -14.18 21.24
CA PHE A 137 -11.70 -13.48 22.51
C PHE A 137 -12.85 -13.74 23.50
N LEU A 138 -14.11 -13.59 23.04
CA LEU A 138 -15.27 -13.65 23.92
C LEU A 138 -15.58 -15.07 24.44
N TYR A 139 -15.21 -16.12 23.70
CA TYR A 139 -15.67 -17.48 23.96
C TYR A 139 -14.58 -18.55 23.96
N GLU A 140 -13.40 -18.31 23.39
CA GLU A 140 -12.33 -19.31 23.24
C GLU A 140 -11.12 -19.03 24.13
N ASN A 141 -11.21 -18.02 25.00
CA ASN A 141 -10.15 -17.57 25.92
C ASN A 141 -8.87 -17.10 25.22
N GLU A 142 -8.98 -16.58 24.01
CA GLU A 142 -7.83 -15.95 23.34
C GLU A 142 -7.40 -14.66 24.06
N ASP A 143 -6.11 -14.35 23.92
CA ASP A 143 -5.52 -13.16 24.54
C ASP A 143 -5.99 -11.86 23.85
N VAL A 144 -6.24 -10.83 24.66
CA VAL A 144 -6.78 -9.56 24.17
C VAL A 144 -5.77 -8.81 23.30
N GLU A 145 -4.48 -8.85 23.62
CA GLU A 145 -3.44 -8.16 22.84
C GLU A 145 -3.31 -8.82 21.48
N TRP A 146 -3.31 -10.15 21.45
CA TRP A 146 -3.29 -10.92 20.20
C TRP A 146 -4.51 -10.64 19.32
N VAL A 147 -5.73 -10.67 19.89
CA VAL A 147 -6.95 -10.40 19.11
C VAL A 147 -6.98 -8.96 18.59
N LEU A 148 -6.51 -7.99 19.36
CA LEU A 148 -6.41 -6.60 18.91
C LEU A 148 -5.38 -6.44 17.79
N GLU A 149 -4.21 -7.08 17.88
CA GLU A 149 -3.22 -7.10 16.79
C GLU A 149 -3.83 -7.71 15.53
N LYS A 150 -4.54 -8.83 15.64
CA LYS A 150 -5.21 -9.48 14.50
C LYS A 150 -6.30 -8.63 13.87
N ILE A 151 -7.06 -7.88 14.66
CA ILE A 151 -8.06 -6.94 14.15
C ILE A 151 -7.40 -5.77 13.41
N ASP A 152 -6.28 -5.26 13.92
CA ASP A 152 -5.52 -4.17 13.27
C ASP A 152 -4.88 -4.65 11.95
N ASP A 153 -4.32 -5.86 11.96
CA ASP A 153 -3.68 -6.52 10.81
C ASP A 153 -4.60 -6.66 9.58
N ILE A 154 -5.93 -6.72 9.77
CA ILE A 154 -6.89 -6.84 8.66
C ILE A 154 -6.73 -5.68 7.66
N VAL A 155 -6.44 -4.47 8.15
CA VAL A 155 -6.43 -3.25 7.34
C VAL A 155 -5.10 -2.51 7.40
N LYS A 156 -4.27 -2.74 8.42
CA LYS A 156 -2.98 -2.08 8.58
C LYS A 156 -2.05 -2.48 7.44
N ILE A 157 -1.45 -1.47 6.82
CA ILE A 157 -0.41 -1.63 5.81
C ILE A 157 0.92 -1.40 6.51
N TYR A 158 1.73 -2.45 6.58
CA TYR A 158 3.05 -2.44 7.18
C TYR A 158 4.11 -1.92 6.20
N GLU A 159 5.08 -1.22 6.76
CA GLU A 159 6.23 -0.65 6.05
C GLU A 159 7.52 -1.03 6.78
N ILE A 160 8.62 -1.12 6.03
CA ILE A 160 9.93 -1.36 6.65
C ILE A 160 10.43 -0.04 7.20
N THR A 161 10.58 0.09 8.51
CA THR A 161 11.07 1.31 9.15
C THR A 161 12.42 1.07 9.85
N ILE A 162 13.16 2.16 10.08
CA ILE A 162 14.35 2.14 10.95
C ILE A 162 13.94 2.33 12.42
N ASP A 163 12.69 2.74 12.65
CA ASP A 163 12.15 2.92 14.00
C ASP A 163 12.05 1.56 14.70
N THR A 164 12.62 1.49 15.89
CA THR A 164 12.68 0.28 16.72
C THR A 164 11.40 0.06 17.52
N SER A 165 10.40 0.94 17.40
CA SER A 165 9.12 0.84 18.10
C SER A 165 8.35 -0.45 17.77
N GLU A 166 8.41 -0.92 16.52
CA GLU A 166 7.77 -2.17 16.09
C GLU A 166 8.76 -3.33 15.96
N THR A 167 9.88 -3.16 15.27
CA THR A 167 10.85 -4.23 15.02
C THR A 167 12.29 -3.74 14.85
N LEU A 168 13.25 -4.54 15.34
CA LEU A 168 14.68 -4.26 15.18
C LEU A 168 15.22 -4.66 13.79
N VAL A 169 14.45 -5.43 13.01
CA VAL A 169 14.94 -6.02 11.75
C VAL A 169 15.36 -4.95 10.74
N GLY A 170 14.56 -3.89 10.59
CA GLY A 170 14.89 -2.79 9.67
C GLY A 170 16.18 -2.07 10.07
N LEU A 171 16.35 -1.76 11.35
CA LEU A 171 17.59 -1.14 11.84
C LEU A 171 18.82 -2.02 11.61
N ILE A 172 18.70 -3.34 11.85
CA ILE A 172 19.80 -4.29 11.65
C ILE A 172 20.21 -4.34 10.17
N VAL A 173 19.25 -4.47 9.25
CA VAL A 173 19.51 -4.50 7.80
C VAL A 173 20.14 -3.19 7.34
N PHE A 174 19.65 -2.05 7.84
CA PHE A 174 20.23 -0.73 7.55
C PHE A 174 21.69 -0.64 8.00
N ALA A 175 21.98 -1.04 9.24
CA ALA A 175 23.32 -0.99 9.81
C ALA A 175 24.31 -1.89 9.07
N ILE A 176 23.90 -3.12 8.73
CA ILE A 176 24.70 -4.06 7.94
C ILE A 176 24.99 -3.48 6.55
N THR A 177 23.98 -2.91 5.89
CA THR A 177 24.13 -2.31 4.55
C THR A 177 25.14 -1.16 4.58
N LEU A 178 25.04 -0.28 5.58
CA LEU A 178 25.98 0.84 5.77
C LEU A 178 27.41 0.35 6.03
N LEU A 179 27.57 -0.67 6.88
CA LEU A 179 28.87 -1.26 7.18
C LEU A 179 29.53 -1.81 5.91
N ILE A 180 28.77 -2.53 5.06
CA ILE A 180 29.28 -3.07 3.79
C ILE A 180 29.70 -1.94 2.85
N ILE A 181 28.89 -0.88 2.72
CA ILE A 181 29.23 0.29 1.88
C ILE A 181 30.53 0.95 2.37
N ILE A 182 30.72 1.08 3.69
CA ILE A 182 31.94 1.62 4.28
C ILE A 182 33.14 0.71 3.96
N MET A 183 33.00 -0.61 4.10
CA MET A 183 34.07 -1.56 3.78
C MET A 183 34.47 -1.49 2.30
N ILE A 184 33.51 -1.40 1.38
CA ILE A 184 33.78 -1.23 -0.06
C ILE A 184 34.50 0.11 -0.30
N SER A 185 34.02 1.19 0.32
CA SER A 185 34.61 2.53 0.19
C SER A 185 36.05 2.59 0.69
N LEU A 186 36.36 1.95 1.83
CA LEU A 186 37.72 1.86 2.34
C LEU A 186 38.63 1.00 1.45
N SER A 187 38.06 0.03 0.74
CA SER A 187 38.81 -0.85 -0.17
C SER A 187 39.42 -0.12 -1.37
N PHE A 188 38.92 1.07 -1.72
CA PHE A 188 39.52 1.92 -2.76
C PHE A 188 40.99 2.27 -2.48
N ILE A 189 41.38 2.39 -1.21
CA ILE A 189 42.75 2.73 -0.81
C ILE A 189 43.75 1.70 -1.35
N PHE A 190 43.36 0.41 -1.43
CA PHE A 190 44.23 -0.65 -1.92
C PHE A 190 44.58 -0.50 -3.41
N LEU A 191 43.78 0.20 -4.20
CA LEU A 191 44.10 0.49 -5.61
C LEU A 191 45.27 1.46 -5.76
N LEU A 192 45.53 2.29 -4.75
CA LEU A 192 46.55 3.34 -4.78
C LEU A 192 47.90 2.88 -4.20
N ILE A 193 47.88 1.87 -3.32
CA ILE A 193 49.08 1.35 -2.66
C ILE A 193 49.91 0.50 -3.63
N GLU A 194 51.19 0.87 -3.81
CA GLU A 194 52.09 0.23 -4.76
C GLU A 194 52.26 -1.28 -4.56
N LYS A 195 52.31 -1.71 -3.28
CA LYS A 195 52.42 -3.12 -2.89
C LYS A 195 51.33 -4.00 -3.50
N TYR A 196 50.12 -3.46 -3.67
CA TYR A 196 48.96 -4.20 -4.16
C TYR A 196 48.70 -4.03 -5.66
N LYS A 197 49.41 -3.12 -6.36
CA LYS A 197 49.25 -2.90 -7.81
C LYS A 197 49.37 -4.19 -8.63
N LYS A 198 50.23 -5.13 -8.22
CA LYS A 198 50.40 -6.44 -8.91
C LYS A 198 49.14 -7.31 -8.84
N ILE A 199 48.41 -7.26 -7.72
CA ILE A 199 47.17 -8.04 -7.54
C ILE A 199 46.04 -7.45 -8.40
N PHE A 200 45.98 -6.12 -8.51
CA PHE A 200 44.95 -5.42 -9.26
C PHE A 200 45.25 -5.21 -10.75
N ASN A 201 46.27 -5.89 -11.31
CA ASN A 201 46.74 -5.69 -12.69
C ASN A 201 45.73 -6.12 -13.78
N PHE A 202 44.66 -6.84 -13.42
CA PHE A 202 43.68 -7.28 -14.42
C PHE A 202 42.90 -6.11 -15.04
N PHE A 203 42.47 -5.13 -14.25
CA PHE A 203 41.80 -3.92 -14.73
C PHE A 203 42.66 -2.69 -14.49
N SER A 204 42.45 -1.63 -15.26
CA SER A 204 43.02 -0.32 -14.92
C SER A 204 42.31 0.28 -13.71
N ILE A 205 42.98 1.17 -12.99
CA ILE A 205 42.46 1.78 -11.73
C ILE A 205 41.07 2.38 -11.93
N ASP A 206 40.85 3.07 -13.05
CA ASP A 206 39.55 3.66 -13.40
C ASP A 206 38.44 2.62 -13.60
N LEU A 207 38.75 1.44 -14.14
CA LEU A 207 37.78 0.35 -14.30
C LEU A 207 37.45 -0.30 -12.96
N TRP A 208 38.43 -0.46 -12.07
CA TRP A 208 38.17 -0.91 -10.69
C TRP A 208 37.30 0.07 -9.92
N ILE A 209 37.52 1.37 -10.09
CA ILE A 209 36.68 2.43 -9.51
C ILE A 209 35.22 2.26 -9.97
N LEU A 210 34.98 2.04 -11.26
CA LEU A 210 33.63 1.81 -11.78
C LEU A 210 32.97 0.57 -11.16
N ILE A 211 33.70 -0.54 -11.04
CA ILE A 211 33.19 -1.76 -10.41
C ILE A 211 32.79 -1.50 -8.95
N PHE A 212 33.63 -0.80 -8.17
CA PHE A 212 33.30 -0.48 -6.78
C PHE A 212 32.11 0.48 -6.65
N ILE A 213 31.99 1.47 -7.53
CA ILE A 213 30.80 2.34 -7.60
C ILE A 213 29.55 1.48 -7.92
N GLY A 214 29.68 0.52 -8.84
CA GLY A 214 28.60 -0.40 -9.18
C GLY A 214 28.12 -1.25 -8.00
N PHE A 215 29.04 -1.76 -7.17
CA PHE A 215 28.68 -2.46 -5.93
C PHE A 215 27.94 -1.55 -4.93
N ILE A 216 28.41 -0.32 -4.75
CA ILE A 216 27.74 0.66 -3.86
C ILE A 216 26.34 0.99 -4.38
N LEU A 217 26.20 1.30 -5.67
CA LEU A 217 24.89 1.57 -6.28
C LEU A 217 23.94 0.38 -6.19
N SER A 218 24.46 -0.84 -6.36
CA SER A 218 23.66 -2.05 -6.16
C SER A 218 23.12 -2.08 -4.74
N LEU A 219 23.95 -1.87 -3.71
CA LEU A 219 23.49 -1.85 -2.32
C LEU A 219 22.48 -0.73 -2.02
N CYS A 220 22.56 0.40 -2.73
CA CYS A 220 21.60 1.50 -2.57
C CYS A 220 20.15 1.11 -2.89
N PHE A 221 19.90 0.01 -3.63
CA PHE A 221 18.52 -0.46 -3.84
C PHE A 221 17.82 -0.75 -2.50
N ILE A 222 18.56 -1.24 -1.50
CA ILE A 222 18.00 -1.63 -0.18
C ILE A 222 17.34 -0.43 0.51
N PHE A 223 17.89 0.78 0.34
CA PHE A 223 17.32 2.00 0.93
C PHE A 223 15.97 2.39 0.31
N THR A 224 15.66 1.90 -0.89
CA THR A 224 14.36 2.16 -1.54
C THR A 224 13.20 1.35 -0.94
N GLU A 225 13.51 0.31 -0.17
CA GLU A 225 12.52 -0.54 0.52
C GLU A 225 12.02 0.06 1.84
N TYR A 226 12.68 1.10 2.38
CA TYR A 226 12.31 1.70 3.66
C TYR A 226 11.20 2.74 3.51
N GLY A 227 10.20 2.65 4.39
CA GLY A 227 9.02 3.50 4.49
C GLY A 227 7.99 3.27 3.38
N GLU A 228 7.10 4.25 3.20
CA GLU A 228 6.01 4.16 2.23
C GLU A 228 6.45 3.85 0.80
N VAL A 229 5.92 2.77 0.24
CA VAL A 229 6.12 2.43 -1.18
C VAL A 229 5.39 3.43 -2.05
N ASN A 230 6.15 4.14 -2.88
CA ASN A 230 5.65 5.11 -3.85
C ASN A 230 6.30 4.89 -5.23
N LYS A 231 5.74 5.54 -6.26
CA LYS A 231 6.20 5.38 -7.65
C LYS A 231 7.68 5.71 -7.80
N LEU A 232 8.16 6.77 -7.15
CA LEU A 232 9.56 7.18 -7.22
C LEU A 232 10.48 6.11 -6.64
N ARG A 233 10.18 5.58 -5.44
CA ARG A 233 10.95 4.52 -4.80
C ARG A 233 10.98 3.25 -5.64
N CYS A 234 9.83 2.85 -6.19
CA CYS A 234 9.76 1.73 -7.10
C CYS A 234 10.64 1.95 -8.35
N SER A 235 10.61 3.12 -8.98
CA SER A 235 11.49 3.41 -10.12
C SER A 235 12.97 3.44 -9.72
N LEU A 236 13.30 4.03 -8.57
CA LEU A 236 14.68 4.09 -8.05
C LEU A 236 15.23 2.70 -7.72
N LYS A 237 14.39 1.78 -7.23
CA LYS A 237 14.77 0.38 -6.97
C LYS A 237 15.36 -0.28 -8.21
N TYR A 238 14.64 -0.23 -9.32
CA TYR A 238 15.10 -0.80 -10.59
C TYR A 238 16.29 -0.02 -11.16
N TYR A 239 16.30 1.31 -11.01
CA TYR A 239 17.42 2.15 -11.45
C TYR A 239 18.73 1.77 -10.75
N PHE A 240 18.75 1.73 -9.41
CA PHE A 240 19.94 1.40 -8.63
C PHE A 240 20.46 0.00 -8.93
N LEU A 241 19.55 -0.98 -8.99
CA LEU A 241 19.92 -2.36 -9.30
C LEU A 241 20.51 -2.48 -10.72
N ASN A 242 19.85 -1.93 -11.73
CA ASN A 242 20.31 -2.03 -13.12
C ASN A 242 21.63 -1.27 -13.34
N GLN A 243 21.71 -0.02 -12.89
CA GLN A 243 22.93 0.79 -13.05
C GLN A 243 24.11 0.21 -12.25
N GLY A 244 23.84 -0.33 -11.06
CA GLY A 244 24.84 -1.03 -10.27
C GLY A 244 25.44 -2.22 -11.02
N LEU A 245 24.61 -3.09 -11.59
CA LEU A 245 25.05 -4.25 -12.37
C LEU A 245 25.79 -3.85 -13.65
N THR A 246 25.32 -2.83 -14.38
CA THR A 246 26.01 -2.32 -15.57
C THR A 246 27.42 -1.84 -15.26
N LEU A 247 27.61 -1.08 -14.18
CA LEU A 247 28.94 -0.61 -13.80
C LEU A 247 29.87 -1.73 -13.32
N ILE A 248 29.32 -2.88 -12.88
CA ILE A 248 30.10 -4.08 -12.54
C ILE A 248 30.50 -4.85 -13.82
N PHE A 249 29.53 -5.14 -14.69
CA PHE A 249 29.74 -6.06 -15.82
C PHE A 249 30.40 -5.41 -17.03
N ILE A 250 30.14 -4.13 -17.30
CA ILE A 250 30.71 -3.47 -18.49
C ILE A 250 32.25 -3.38 -18.44
N PRO A 251 32.90 -3.07 -17.31
CA PRO A 251 34.36 -3.17 -17.20
C PRO A 251 34.91 -4.57 -17.50
N ILE A 252 34.22 -5.62 -17.04
CA ILE A 252 34.56 -7.02 -17.31
C ILE A 252 34.46 -7.29 -18.82
N PHE A 253 33.33 -6.93 -19.42
CA PHE A 253 33.06 -7.10 -20.84
C PHE A 253 34.09 -6.36 -21.72
N TYR A 254 34.39 -5.09 -21.41
CA TYR A 254 35.43 -4.33 -22.10
C TYR A 254 36.80 -5.04 -22.06
N ARG A 255 37.16 -5.61 -20.90
CA ARG A 255 38.43 -6.32 -20.75
C ARG A 255 38.45 -7.62 -21.55
N LEU A 256 37.34 -8.35 -21.61
CA LEU A 256 37.17 -9.53 -22.45
C LEU A 256 37.30 -9.18 -23.95
N LEU A 257 36.65 -8.10 -24.40
CA LEU A 257 36.77 -7.61 -25.78
C LEU A 257 38.21 -7.30 -26.16
N ILE A 258 38.96 -6.65 -25.28
CA ILE A 258 40.38 -6.35 -25.53
C ILE A 258 41.24 -7.60 -25.45
N ASN A 259 40.88 -8.60 -24.66
CA ASN A 259 41.66 -9.83 -24.53
C ASN A 259 41.33 -10.92 -25.54
N PHE A 260 40.32 -10.70 -26.38
CA PHE A 260 39.87 -11.66 -27.38
C PHE A 260 40.97 -12.01 -28.40
N PRO A 261 41.10 -13.28 -28.84
CA PRO A 261 42.22 -13.76 -29.67
C PRO A 261 42.35 -13.13 -31.07
N PHE A 262 41.40 -12.31 -31.54
CA PHE A 262 41.51 -11.53 -32.78
C PHE A 262 42.41 -10.28 -32.66
N LYS A 263 43.38 -10.29 -31.74
CA LYS A 263 44.43 -9.27 -31.58
C LYS A 263 45.39 -9.29 -32.77
N SER A 264 44.98 -8.74 -33.91
CA SER A 264 45.94 -8.27 -34.92
C SER A 264 46.01 -6.74 -34.84
N GLU A 265 47.22 -6.19 -34.93
CA GLU A 265 47.39 -4.74 -35.01
C GLU A 265 46.72 -4.15 -36.27
N ASP A 266 46.39 -4.99 -37.25
CA ASP A 266 45.69 -4.58 -38.47
C ASP A 266 44.16 -4.52 -38.30
N ASN A 267 43.60 -5.05 -37.21
CA ASN A 267 42.17 -5.02 -36.97
C ASN A 267 41.71 -3.63 -36.49
N LYS A 268 41.05 -2.88 -37.38
CA LYS A 268 40.48 -1.55 -37.12
C LYS A 268 39.55 -1.52 -35.90
N TYR A 269 38.75 -2.57 -35.68
CA TYR A 269 37.81 -2.64 -34.56
C TYR A 269 38.52 -2.74 -33.21
N TYR A 270 39.56 -3.57 -33.13
CA TYR A 270 40.36 -3.71 -31.90
C TYR A 270 41.03 -2.37 -31.51
N LYS A 271 41.65 -1.69 -32.49
CA LYS A 271 42.25 -0.35 -32.28
C LYS A 271 41.21 0.66 -31.80
N TRP A 272 40.02 0.66 -32.40
CA TRP A 272 38.93 1.55 -32.01
C TRP A 272 38.44 1.28 -30.58
N ILE A 273 38.18 0.01 -30.22
CA ILE A 273 37.74 -0.37 -28.87
C ILE A 273 38.77 0.04 -27.82
N LYS A 274 40.04 -0.25 -28.07
CA LYS A 274 41.13 0.10 -27.16
C LYS A 274 41.25 1.62 -26.95
N GLY A 275 41.09 2.41 -28.02
CA GLY A 275 41.17 3.87 -27.96
C GLY A 275 39.93 4.55 -27.35
N ASN A 276 38.76 3.91 -27.38
CA ASN A 276 37.48 4.52 -27.01
C ASN A 276 36.84 3.89 -25.77
N LYS A 277 37.66 3.49 -24.78
CA LYS A 277 37.22 2.83 -23.52
C LYS A 277 35.99 3.48 -22.88
N PHE A 278 36.09 4.76 -22.50
CA PHE A 278 35.03 5.45 -21.77
C PHE A 278 33.81 5.72 -22.64
N LEU A 279 33.99 5.90 -23.94
CA LEU A 279 32.87 6.05 -24.86
C LEU A 279 32.02 4.79 -24.90
N ILE A 280 32.63 3.60 -24.96
CA ILE A 280 31.91 2.32 -24.92
C ILE A 280 31.12 2.20 -23.62
N ILE A 281 31.78 2.44 -22.48
CA ILE A 281 31.13 2.36 -21.16
C ILE A 281 29.95 3.33 -21.08
N PHE A 282 30.15 4.57 -21.52
CA PHE A 282 29.11 5.59 -21.54
C PHE A 282 27.92 5.20 -22.41
N LEU A 283 28.15 4.61 -23.59
CA LEU A 283 27.07 4.16 -24.48
C LEU A 283 26.20 3.08 -23.82
N PHE A 284 26.80 2.12 -23.11
CA PHE A 284 26.05 1.10 -22.37
C PHE A 284 25.23 1.70 -21.22
N VAL A 285 25.84 2.59 -20.41
CA VAL A 285 25.12 3.29 -19.33
C VAL A 285 23.96 4.11 -19.89
N LEU A 286 24.18 4.84 -20.98
CA LEU A 286 23.14 5.64 -21.64
C LEU A 286 22.01 4.76 -22.19
N TYR A 287 22.36 3.64 -22.83
CA TYR A 287 21.40 2.66 -23.31
C TYR A 287 20.51 2.16 -22.17
N ASP A 288 21.10 1.75 -21.04
CA ASP A 288 20.36 1.29 -19.86
C ASP A 288 19.46 2.37 -19.25
N ILE A 289 19.91 3.64 -19.22
CA ILE A 289 19.08 4.76 -18.75
C ILE A 289 17.87 4.95 -19.66
N ILE A 290 18.07 5.01 -20.98
CA ILE A 290 16.97 5.17 -21.95
C ILE A 290 15.95 4.05 -21.78
N LEU A 291 16.45 2.83 -21.64
CA LEU A 291 15.69 1.63 -21.41
C LEU A 291 14.85 1.69 -20.12
N ILE A 292 15.41 2.13 -18.99
CA ILE A 292 14.65 2.33 -17.74
C ILE A 292 13.55 3.38 -17.92
N LEU A 293 13.87 4.50 -18.58
CA LEU A 293 12.92 5.60 -18.79
C LEU A 293 11.73 5.16 -19.65
N ILE A 294 11.98 4.38 -20.71
CA ILE A 294 10.94 3.92 -21.64
C ILE A 294 10.08 2.82 -21.01
N PHE A 295 10.70 1.84 -20.35
CA PHE A 295 10.00 0.61 -20.00
C PHE A 295 9.59 0.50 -18.53
N ILE A 296 10.36 1.06 -17.59
CA ILE A 296 10.15 0.83 -16.16
C ILE A 296 9.27 1.92 -15.53
N ILE A 297 9.50 3.20 -15.85
CA ILE A 297 8.71 4.29 -15.24
C ILE A 297 7.20 4.17 -15.57
N PRO A 298 6.78 3.88 -16.82
CA PRO A 298 5.35 3.81 -17.15
C PRO A 298 4.64 2.56 -16.61
N SER A 299 5.39 1.47 -16.41
CA SER A 299 4.87 0.13 -16.10
C SER A 299 4.65 -0.13 -14.61
N VAL A 300 5.30 0.64 -13.75
CA VAL A 300 5.21 0.47 -12.31
C VAL A 300 3.87 0.98 -11.77
N ASP A 301 3.16 0.10 -11.08
CA ASP A 301 2.03 0.42 -10.23
C ASP A 301 2.28 -0.01 -8.78
N ILE A 302 1.45 0.48 -7.87
CA ILE A 302 1.50 0.10 -6.46
C ILE A 302 0.29 -0.77 -6.19
N ARG A 303 0.52 -1.97 -5.64
CA ARG A 303 -0.55 -2.84 -5.16
C ARG A 303 -0.36 -3.15 -3.69
N VAL A 304 -1.47 -3.26 -2.98
CA VAL A 304 -1.48 -3.84 -1.63
C VAL A 304 -1.50 -5.36 -1.81
N ASN A 305 -0.55 -6.03 -1.17
CA ASN A 305 -0.56 -7.48 -1.05
C ASN A 305 -1.30 -7.82 0.25
N GLU A 306 -2.54 -8.26 0.10
CA GLU A 306 -3.40 -8.66 1.21
C GLU A 306 -3.09 -10.13 1.57
N ILE A 307 -2.67 -10.37 2.82
CA ILE A 307 -2.30 -11.70 3.30
C ILE A 307 -3.29 -12.12 4.38
N VAL A 308 -4.04 -13.20 4.13
CA VAL A 308 -4.93 -13.78 5.13
C VAL A 308 -4.12 -14.20 6.36
N ASP A 309 -4.54 -13.73 7.53
CA ASP A 309 -3.90 -13.94 8.84
C ASP A 309 -2.44 -13.42 8.95
N GLY A 310 -2.01 -12.59 8.00
CA GLY A 310 -0.68 -12.01 7.93
C GLY A 310 -0.67 -10.49 7.92
N LYS A 311 0.51 -9.92 7.72
CA LYS A 311 0.73 -8.47 7.68
C LYS A 311 0.67 -7.98 6.23
N ASN A 312 -0.28 -7.09 5.94
CA ASN A 312 -0.41 -6.52 4.60
C ASN A 312 0.73 -5.54 4.33
N PHE A 313 1.20 -5.48 3.08
CA PHE A 313 2.23 -4.52 2.68
C PHE A 313 2.04 -4.09 1.23
N ARG A 314 2.63 -2.96 0.86
CA ARG A 314 2.62 -2.48 -0.52
C ARG A 314 3.80 -3.07 -1.30
N ILE A 315 3.55 -3.42 -2.55
CA ILE A 315 4.57 -3.88 -3.50
C ILE A 315 4.55 -3.02 -4.76
N CYS A 316 5.73 -2.89 -5.36
CA CYS A 316 5.87 -2.45 -6.74
C CYS A 316 5.38 -3.59 -7.64
N HIS A 317 4.34 -3.35 -8.43
CA HIS A 317 3.72 -4.34 -9.29
C HIS A 317 3.74 -3.87 -10.75
N GLU A 318 4.14 -4.77 -11.65
CA GLU A 318 4.19 -4.54 -13.10
C GLU A 318 2.80 -4.67 -13.71
N LYS A 319 2.36 -3.71 -14.53
CA LYS A 319 0.99 -3.70 -15.04
C LYS A 319 0.69 -4.84 -16.02
N ASN A 320 1.66 -5.23 -16.85
CA ASN A 320 1.43 -6.12 -17.99
C ASN A 320 2.44 -7.28 -18.09
N LYS A 321 2.00 -8.46 -18.55
CA LYS A 321 2.88 -9.62 -18.85
C LYS A 321 4.04 -9.29 -19.80
N TYR A 322 3.85 -8.37 -20.74
CA TYR A 322 4.90 -7.91 -21.66
C TYR A 322 6.03 -7.18 -20.92
N GLU A 323 5.70 -6.43 -19.87
CA GLU A 323 6.67 -5.69 -19.06
C GLU A 323 7.51 -6.65 -18.23
N ASN A 324 6.92 -7.74 -17.71
CA ASN A 324 7.66 -8.82 -17.04
C ASN A 324 8.66 -9.50 -17.99
N ILE A 325 8.31 -9.71 -19.26
CA ILE A 325 9.23 -10.27 -20.27
C ILE A 325 10.39 -9.29 -20.50
N ILE A 326 10.09 -8.01 -20.62
CA ILE A 326 11.11 -6.96 -20.79
C ILE A 326 12.03 -6.94 -19.58
N LEU A 327 11.51 -6.91 -18.35
CA LEU A 327 12.30 -6.99 -17.11
C LEU A 327 13.13 -8.28 -17.01
N SER A 328 12.57 -9.41 -17.41
CA SER A 328 13.31 -10.67 -17.48
C SER A 328 14.46 -10.61 -18.49
N LEU A 329 14.23 -9.99 -19.66
CA LEU A 329 15.26 -9.78 -20.67
C LEU A 329 16.36 -8.85 -20.14
N PHE A 330 15.98 -7.79 -19.43
CA PHE A 330 16.91 -6.89 -18.75
C PHE A 330 17.86 -7.63 -17.81
N TYR A 331 17.32 -8.49 -16.93
CA TYR A 331 18.16 -9.27 -16.03
C TYR A 331 18.99 -10.32 -16.78
N SER A 332 18.45 -10.92 -17.83
CA SER A 332 19.17 -11.91 -18.65
C SER A 332 20.33 -11.31 -19.44
N GLU A 333 20.28 -10.02 -19.81
CA GLU A 333 21.41 -9.34 -20.46
C GLU A 333 22.62 -9.21 -19.52
N LYS A 334 22.35 -9.15 -18.20
CA LYS A 334 23.37 -8.94 -17.17
C LYS A 334 23.84 -10.26 -16.50
N LEU A 335 23.26 -11.41 -16.87
CA LEU A 335 23.66 -12.77 -16.46
C LEU A 335 24.50 -13.42 -17.56
#